data_AF-A0A7R9FDB8-F1
#
_entry.id   AF-A0A7R9FDB8-F1
#
_cell.length_a   1.000
_cell.length_b   1.000
_cell.length_c   1.000
_cell.angle_alpha   90.00
_cell.angle_beta   90.00
_cell.angle_gamma   90.00
#
_symmetry.space_group_name_H-M   'P 1'
#
loop_
_entity.id
_entity.type
_entity.pdbx_description
1 polymer ?
#
loop_
_entity_poly.entity_id
_entity_poly.type
_entity_poly.pdbx_seq_one_letter_code
_entity_poly.pdbx_strand_id
1 'polypeptide(L)'
;MRSFFPEESDSCDCSTNAVFPCAKEEYYEDDDMSKYPDKLTSGYAQSKWVSEQLVLRAKARGLPIAIYRCGNVAGSREEPCWNKLDFTLLMLQGCLLTMSAPDIDWQ
;
A
#
# COMPACT_ATOMS: atom_id res chain seq x y z
N MET A 1 -25.95 0.36 11.35
CA MET A 1 -24.75 0.89 10.66
C MET A 1 -23.58 0.63 11.61
N ARG A 2 -22.83 -0.47 11.41
CA ARG A 2 -21.67 -0.77 12.26
C ARG A 2 -20.53 0.16 11.87
N SER A 3 -19.89 0.76 12.85
CA SER A 3 -18.70 1.61 12.68
C SER A 3 -17.62 0.84 11.91
N PHE A 4 -17.01 1.51 10.93
CA PHE A 4 -15.94 0.98 10.07
C PHE A 4 -14.59 0.83 10.80
N PHE A 5 -14.54 1.23 12.08
CA PHE A 5 -13.32 1.19 12.86
C PHE A 5 -13.21 -0.14 13.61
N PRO A 6 -12.04 -0.81 13.52
CA PRO A 6 -11.79 -2.07 14.22
C PRO A 6 -11.98 -1.89 15.73
N GLU A 7 -12.59 -2.88 16.39
CA GLU A 7 -12.64 -2.93 17.85
C GLU A 7 -11.25 -3.28 18.40
N GLU A 8 -11.02 -3.02 19.70
CA GLU A 8 -9.72 -3.21 20.37
C GLU A 8 -9.19 -4.67 20.28
N SER A 9 -10.05 -5.63 19.93
CA SER A 9 -9.73 -7.04 19.71
C SER A 9 -9.49 -7.44 18.24
N ASP A 10 -9.72 -6.55 17.28
CA ASP A 10 -9.57 -6.85 15.86
C ASP A 10 -8.11 -6.73 15.44
N SER A 11 -7.59 -7.76 14.76
CA SER A 11 -6.21 -7.73 14.28
C SER A 11 -6.12 -6.94 12.96
N CYS A 12 -5.23 -5.96 12.87
CA CYS A 12 -5.02 -5.19 11.65
C CYS A 12 -3.75 -5.62 10.90
N ASP A 13 -3.81 -5.62 9.56
CA ASP A 13 -2.66 -5.78 8.68
C ASP A 13 -2.45 -4.52 7.84
N CYS A 14 -1.23 -3.98 7.87
CA CYS A 14 -0.80 -2.87 7.02
C CYS A 14 -0.20 -3.45 5.73
N SER A 15 -1.03 -3.61 4.71
CA SER A 15 -0.65 -4.03 3.36
C SER A 15 -0.30 -2.84 2.46
N THR A 16 -0.20 -3.05 1.15
CA THR A 16 0.15 -2.03 0.16
C THR A 16 -0.72 -2.15 -1.07
N ASN A 17 -1.03 -1.04 -1.75
CA ASN A 17 -1.66 -1.07 -3.07
C ASN A 17 -0.77 -1.73 -4.13
N ALA A 18 0.53 -1.92 -3.88
CA ALA A 18 1.42 -2.63 -4.81
C ALA A 18 1.07 -4.11 -5.00
N VAL A 19 0.15 -4.69 -4.20
CA VAL A 19 -0.40 -6.03 -4.47
C VAL A 19 -1.37 -6.04 -5.67
N PHE A 20 -1.81 -4.87 -6.15
CA PHE A 20 -2.56 -4.74 -7.39
C PHE A 20 -1.61 -4.75 -8.61
N PRO A 21 -1.76 -5.71 -9.54
CA PRO A 21 -0.91 -5.76 -10.72
C PRO A 21 -1.28 -4.67 -11.72
N CYS A 22 -0.29 -4.16 -12.46
CA CYS A 22 -0.49 -3.14 -13.50
C CYS A 22 -1.24 -3.65 -14.77
N ALA A 23 -1.95 -4.78 -14.69
CA ALA A 23 -2.53 -5.49 -15.82
C ALA A 23 -3.98 -5.09 -16.18
N LYS A 24 -4.62 -4.20 -15.41
CA LYS A 24 -6.00 -3.73 -15.62
C LYS A 24 -6.09 -2.23 -15.31
N GLU A 25 -7.09 -1.57 -15.90
CA GLU A 25 -7.39 -0.16 -15.66
C GLU A 25 -8.00 0.09 -14.28
N GLU A 26 -8.74 -0.87 -13.71
CA GLU A 26 -9.44 -0.71 -12.42
C GLU A 26 -9.39 -1.98 -11.55
N TYR A 27 -9.31 -1.77 -10.24
CA TYR A 27 -9.44 -2.78 -9.18
C TYR A 27 -10.32 -2.25 -8.05
N TYR A 28 -11.09 -3.13 -7.43
CA TYR A 28 -11.87 -2.84 -6.24
C TYR A 28 -11.26 -3.48 -4.99
N GLU A 29 -11.60 -2.97 -3.81
CA GLU A 29 -11.02 -3.45 -2.54
C GLU A 29 -11.39 -4.90 -2.21
N ASP A 30 -12.55 -5.35 -2.70
CA ASP A 30 -13.11 -6.69 -2.56
C ASP A 30 -12.70 -7.65 -3.68
N ASP A 31 -11.85 -7.21 -4.62
CA ASP A 31 -11.31 -8.09 -5.66
C ASP A 31 -10.47 -9.24 -5.07
N ASP A 32 -10.63 -10.41 -5.69
CA ASP A 32 -9.85 -11.60 -5.35
C ASP A 32 -8.44 -11.53 -5.96
N MET A 33 -7.49 -11.10 -5.12
CA MET A 33 -6.08 -10.94 -5.47
C MET A 33 -5.31 -12.26 -5.58
N SER A 34 -5.90 -13.40 -5.26
CA SER A 34 -5.24 -14.71 -5.41
C SER A 34 -5.02 -15.10 -6.88
N LYS A 35 -5.69 -14.42 -7.81
CA LYS A 35 -5.67 -14.68 -9.26
C LYS A 35 -4.47 -14.10 -9.99
N TYR A 36 -3.68 -13.23 -9.35
CA TYR A 36 -2.64 -12.46 -10.04
C TYR A 36 -1.23 -12.48 -9.43
N PRO A 37 -0.79 -13.52 -8.68
CA PRO A 37 0.55 -13.52 -8.08
C PRO A 37 1.66 -13.41 -9.13
N ASP A 38 1.49 -14.08 -10.28
CA ASP A 38 2.47 -14.11 -11.37
C ASP A 38 2.58 -12.78 -12.13
N LYS A 39 1.67 -11.83 -11.87
CA LYS A 39 1.66 -10.50 -12.49
C LYS A 39 2.37 -9.45 -11.64
N LEU A 40 2.84 -9.81 -10.44
CA LEU A 40 3.59 -8.91 -9.56
C LEU A 40 5.06 -8.88 -9.96
N THR A 41 5.56 -7.71 -10.35
CA THR A 41 6.92 -7.52 -10.89
C THR A 41 7.96 -7.19 -9.83
N SER A 42 7.55 -6.70 -8.66
CA SER A 42 8.44 -6.29 -7.57
C SER A 42 8.46 -7.30 -6.42
N GLY A 43 9.65 -7.58 -5.88
CA GLY A 43 9.80 -8.45 -4.70
C GLY A 43 9.09 -7.92 -3.46
N TYR A 44 8.98 -6.59 -3.32
CA TYR A 44 8.20 -5.96 -2.24
C TYR A 44 6.72 -6.33 -2.36
N ALA A 45 6.14 -6.13 -3.55
CA ALA A 45 4.75 -6.48 -3.84
C ALA A 45 4.46 -7.96 -3.60
N GLN A 46 5.34 -8.85 -4.08
CA GLN A 46 5.23 -10.29 -3.86
C GLN A 46 5.25 -10.65 -2.37
N SER A 47 6.16 -10.04 -1.58
CA SER A 47 6.25 -10.29 -0.14
C SER A 47 4.99 -9.86 0.62
N LYS A 48 4.43 -8.70 0.26
CA LYS A 48 3.19 -8.17 0.86
C LYS A 48 1.98 -9.01 0.45
N TRP A 49 1.91 -9.46 -0.80
CA TRP A 49 0.88 -10.40 -1.24
C TRP A 49 0.91 -11.70 -0.44
N VAL A 50 2.09 -12.32 -0.24
CA VAL A 50 2.19 -13.55 0.56
C VAL A 50 1.74 -13.32 2.00
N SER A 51 2.14 -12.19 2.62
CA SER A 51 1.68 -11.80 3.96
C SER A 51 0.14 -11.68 4.01
N GLU A 52 -0.45 -11.03 3.01
CA GLU A 52 -1.90 -10.86 2.91
C GLU A 52 -2.63 -12.20 2.79
N GLN A 53 -2.10 -13.16 2.02
CA GLN A 53 -2.67 -14.52 1.95
C GLN A 53 -2.66 -15.25 3.30
N LEU A 54 -1.63 -15.06 4.13
CA LEU A 54 -1.57 -15.64 5.47
C LEU A 54 -2.62 -15.02 6.39
N VAL A 55 -2.76 -13.70 6.33
CA VAL A 55 -3.77 -12.93 7.08
C VAL A 55 -5.18 -13.34 6.67
N LEU A 56 -5.46 -13.46 5.37
CA LEU A 56 -6.75 -13.94 4.86
C LEU A 56 -7.08 -15.37 5.31
N ARG A 57 -6.09 -16.27 5.39
CA ARG A 57 -6.28 -17.62 5.96
C ARG A 57 -6.63 -17.57 7.45
N ALA A 58 -6.05 -16.66 8.21
CA ALA A 58 -6.43 -16.45 9.61
C ALA A 58 -7.87 -15.92 9.73
N LYS A 59 -8.26 -14.98 8.86
CA LYS A 59 -9.65 -14.49 8.75
C LYS A 59 -10.64 -15.62 8.46
N ALA A 60 -10.31 -16.51 7.52
CA ALA A 60 -11.12 -17.68 7.20
C ALA A 60 -11.30 -18.67 8.36
N ARG A 61 -10.41 -18.62 9.37
CA ARG A 61 -10.50 -19.40 10.61
C ARG A 61 -11.26 -18.68 11.74
N GLY A 62 -11.84 -17.52 11.46
CA GLY A 62 -12.69 -16.78 12.39
C GLY A 62 -12.00 -15.63 13.13
N LEU A 63 -10.73 -15.31 12.81
CA LEU A 63 -10.10 -14.12 13.37
C LEU A 63 -10.70 -12.85 12.72
N PRO A 64 -11.22 -11.89 13.49
CA PRO A 64 -11.65 -10.63 12.93
C PRO A 64 -10.43 -9.82 12.48
N ILE A 65 -10.40 -9.47 11.20
CA ILE A 65 -9.25 -8.82 10.56
C ILE A 65 -9.68 -7.69 9.64
N ALA A 66 -8.95 -6.58 9.72
CA ALA A 66 -8.96 -5.49 8.74
C ALA A 66 -7.61 -5.40 8.00
N ILE A 67 -7.65 -5.27 6.67
CA ILE A 67 -6.47 -5.11 5.82
C ILE A 67 -6.49 -3.70 5.24
N TYR A 68 -5.45 -2.92 5.48
CA TYR A 68 -5.29 -1.57 4.94
C TYR A 68 -4.21 -1.58 3.85
N ARG A 69 -4.59 -1.34 2.59
CA ARG A 69 -3.66 -1.31 1.45
C ARG A 69 -3.21 0.13 1.19
N CYS A 70 -2.18 0.58 1.90
CA CYS A 70 -1.67 1.93 1.74
C CYS A 70 -1.00 2.15 0.37
N GLY A 71 -1.19 3.34 -0.20
CA GLY A 71 -0.38 3.84 -1.31
C GLY A 71 0.93 4.47 -0.82
N ASN A 72 1.45 5.44 -1.56
CA ASN A 72 2.60 6.22 -1.10
C ASN A 72 2.21 7.04 0.14
N VAL A 73 2.92 6.82 1.25
CA VAL A 73 2.70 7.54 2.51
C VAL A 73 3.67 8.71 2.60
N ALA A 74 3.15 9.93 2.52
CA ALA A 74 3.92 11.15 2.64
C ALA A 74 4.10 11.59 4.11
N GLY A 75 4.79 12.71 4.31
CA GLY A 75 4.97 13.34 5.62
C GLY A 75 3.65 13.83 6.21
N SER A 76 3.64 14.01 7.53
CA SER A 76 2.49 14.58 8.23
C SER A 76 2.25 16.03 7.79
N ARG A 77 0.98 16.41 7.71
CA ARG A 77 0.57 17.80 7.49
C ARG A 77 0.64 18.62 8.78
N GLU A 78 0.39 17.99 9.92
CA GLU A 78 0.27 18.66 11.22
C GLU A 78 1.63 18.74 11.93
N GLU A 79 2.45 17.71 11.77
CA GLU A 79 3.76 17.59 12.40
C GLU A 79 4.86 17.64 11.35
N PRO A 80 6.02 18.26 11.62
CA PRO A 80 7.14 18.33 10.68
C PRO A 80 7.92 17.00 10.66
N CYS A 81 7.24 15.90 10.36
CA CYS A 81 7.80 14.55 10.32
C CYS A 81 7.53 13.87 8.97
N TRP A 82 8.62 13.39 8.38
CA TRP A 82 8.61 12.52 7.20
C TRP A 82 9.86 11.63 7.31
N ASN A 83 9.73 10.36 6.95
CA ASN A 83 10.88 9.48 6.75
C ASN A 83 11.90 10.15 5.81
N LYS A 84 13.09 10.46 6.35
CA LYS A 84 14.18 11.15 5.62
C LYS A 84 14.73 10.35 4.44
N LEU A 85 14.49 9.04 4.42
CA LEU A 85 14.90 8.13 3.36
C LEU A 85 13.74 7.75 2.43
N ASP A 86 12.59 8.42 2.54
CA ASP A 86 11.49 8.22 1.60
C ASP A 86 11.88 8.66 0.19
N PHE A 87 11.58 7.84 -0.81
CA PHE A 87 11.94 8.11 -2.19
C PHE A 87 11.32 9.41 -2.72
N THR A 88 10.05 9.68 -2.38
CA THR A 88 9.35 10.89 -2.83
C THR A 88 10.00 12.12 -2.23
N LEU A 89 10.33 12.08 -0.94
CA LEU A 89 11.04 13.16 -0.27
C LEU A 89 12.42 13.40 -0.90
N LEU A 90 13.20 12.34 -1.14
CA LEU A 90 14.52 12.43 -1.77
C LEU A 90 14.43 13.01 -3.19
N MET A 91 13.42 12.62 -3.98
CA MET A 91 13.15 13.18 -5.30
C MET A 91 12.86 14.68 -5.24
N LEU A 92 11.98 15.12 -4.32
CA LEU A 92 11.67 16.54 -4.12
C LEU A 92 12.92 17.33 -3.69
N GLN A 93 13.72 16.79 -2.78
CA GLN A 93 14.99 17.41 -2.38
C GLN A 93 15.95 17.54 -3.56
N GLY A 94 16.07 16.50 -4.39
CA GLY A 94 16.87 16.55 -5.62
C GLY A 94 16.40 17.65 -6.58
N CYS A 95 15.09 17.80 -6.77
CA CYS A 95 14.53 18.87 -7.62
C CYS A 95 14.85 20.26 -7.07
N LEU A 96 14.74 20.45 -5.75
CA LEU A 96 15.08 21.70 -5.08
C LEU A 96 16.57 22.03 -5.18
N LEU A 97 17.44 21.05 -4.97
CA LEU A 97 18.90 21.25 -5.03
C LEU A 97 19.40 21.57 -6.44
N THR A 98 18.75 21.00 -7.46
CA THR A 98 19.12 21.20 -8.87
C THR A 98 18.32 22.30 -9.55
N MET A 99 17.33 22.88 -8.86
CA MET A 99 16.38 23.87 -9.40
C MET A 99 15.72 23.38 -10.70
N SER A 100 15.51 22.07 -10.82
CA SER A 100 15.01 21.41 -12.03
C SER A 100 14.06 20.30 -11.64
N ALA A 101 13.03 20.07 -12.44
CA ALA A 101 12.09 18.96 -12.25
C ALA A 101 12.08 18.07 -13.51
N PRO A 102 11.82 16.76 -13.35
CA PRO A 102 11.63 15.90 -14.51
C PRO A 102 10.41 16.36 -15.31
N ASP A 103 10.59 16.52 -16.62
CA ASP A 103 9.51 16.74 -17.56
C ASP A 103 8.93 15.37 -17.94
N ILE A 104 7.85 14.98 -17.26
CA ILE A 104 7.20 13.69 -17.42
C ILE A 104 5.70 13.88 -17.62
N ASP A 105 5.16 13.15 -18.59
CA ASP A 105 3.72 13.03 -18.77
C ASP A 105 3.17 12.13 -17.65
N TRP A 106 2.46 12.74 -16.72
CA TRP A 106 1.76 12.03 -15.66
C TRP A 106 0.52 11.35 -16.25
N GLN A 107 0.60 10.03 -16.44
CA GLN A 107 -0.53 9.18 -16.80
C GLN A 107 -1.21 8.60 -15.56
#